data_AF-A0A0S8JVH5-F1
#
_entry.id   AF-A0A0S8JVH5-F1
#
_cell.length_a   1.000
_cell.length_b   1.000
_cell.length_c   1.000
_cell.angle_alpha   90.00
_cell.angle_beta   90.00
_cell.angle_gamma   90.00
#
_symmetry.space_group_name_H-M   'P 1'
#
loop_
_entity.id
_entity.type
_entity.pdbx_description
1 polymer ?
#
loop_
_entity_poly.entity_id
_entity_poly.type
_entity_poly.pdbx_seq_one_letter_code
_entity_poly.pdbx_strand_id
1 'polypeptide(L)'
;MRSAVPRDTFEPMNDRLPGIIITGASGFIGKHFVEQNANRYRLFCLARRSQQESGIPKHENIRWTQVDIGDFSNLQDVVESINRYGGADYILHLAGYYDFTMHDNPQYEHTNVAGTRNVLKLAQYLNIKRFIFSSSLAACKFNKDPDNLLDELSPPDANYPYAVSKRKAEEMIRNYSSLFPCTILRFAAVYSDWCEYPPLFVFLSTWLSDKWNSRILGGRGESSITYIHISDLVRMIQTILERSEELPQLATYVASPNGTVTHQQLFDAATKYYYGRPKRSIKAPKFIALPGIIVRTAIGDLLGEKPFERPWMMKYIDRKLVVRADQTFEALSWKTSPRNDILRRLLFMIENMKNHYVDWTVKNETALHRISTRFNVKAYEVMMRHRDFIINKMVDHVYSLDNGQVFEHYRAMDKLVLKWYITMLYQLIATSIKVGDRILIRKYIQAIAYRRFNSGFSSAEVVGFLSAFEKIMLSELLIDPEAQETREQLFTAVTIAIQMSIDEVEESFEIFEADADGIVPLPEVMPSLQNVGNLKSIITDLEDTFFDSLEHELSQDLAFIHEQIHQSD
;
A
#
# COMPACT_ATOMS: atom_id res chain seq x y z
N MET A 1 -4.36 -28.90 -31.13
CA MET A 1 -4.04 -27.53 -31.58
C MET A 1 -4.21 -26.61 -30.39
N ARG A 2 -3.10 -26.16 -29.79
CA ARG A 2 -3.14 -25.19 -28.68
C ARG A 2 -3.43 -23.82 -29.29
N SER A 3 -4.49 -23.15 -28.86
CA SER A 3 -4.85 -21.81 -29.32
C SER A 3 -3.75 -20.84 -28.91
N ALA A 4 -3.21 -20.13 -29.90
CA ALA A 4 -2.26 -19.05 -29.68
C ALA A 4 -2.96 -17.95 -28.89
N VAL A 5 -2.35 -17.56 -27.75
CA VAL A 5 -2.65 -16.32 -27.04
C VAL A 5 -2.47 -15.15 -28.02
N PRO A 6 -3.36 -14.15 -28.06
CA PRO A 6 -3.21 -13.01 -28.94
C PRO A 6 -1.86 -12.33 -28.72
N ARG A 7 -1.15 -12.02 -29.81
CA ARG A 7 0.03 -11.16 -29.76
C ARG A 7 -0.47 -9.73 -29.53
N ASP A 8 -0.49 -9.27 -28.29
CA ASP A 8 -0.57 -7.84 -28.01
C ASP A 8 0.54 -7.13 -28.77
N THR A 9 0.17 -6.06 -29.46
CA THR A 9 1.07 -5.14 -30.15
C THR A 9 1.86 -4.35 -29.10
N PHE A 10 2.90 -4.97 -28.55
CA PHE A 10 3.74 -4.33 -27.54
C PHE A 10 4.60 -3.24 -28.18
N GLU A 11 4.46 -1.99 -27.71
CA GLU A 11 5.47 -0.98 -27.98
C GLU A 11 6.82 -1.47 -27.46
N PRO A 12 7.89 -1.45 -28.28
CA PRO A 12 9.21 -1.87 -27.83
C PRO A 12 9.74 -0.87 -26.80
N MET A 13 10.41 -1.37 -25.75
CA MET A 13 11.15 -0.50 -24.83
C MET A 13 12.38 0.08 -25.56
N ASN A 14 12.95 1.16 -25.03
CA ASN A 14 14.17 1.71 -25.58
C ASN A 14 15.38 0.80 -25.27
N ASP A 15 15.73 -0.07 -26.21
CA ASP A 15 16.80 -1.06 -26.08
C ASP A 15 18.22 -0.49 -25.90
N ARG A 16 18.39 0.84 -26.02
CA ARG A 16 19.65 1.52 -25.69
C ARG A 16 19.81 1.79 -24.20
N LEU A 17 18.72 1.76 -23.45
CA LEU A 17 18.74 2.03 -22.01
C LEU A 17 19.02 0.75 -21.21
N PRO A 18 19.83 0.82 -20.14
CA PRO A 18 20.06 -0.33 -19.27
C PRO A 18 18.76 -0.78 -18.58
N GLY A 19 18.61 -2.09 -18.39
CA GLY A 19 17.45 -2.71 -17.75
C GLY A 19 17.61 -2.85 -16.23
N ILE A 20 16.58 -2.51 -15.46
CA ILE A 20 16.53 -2.66 -14.00
C ILE A 20 15.27 -3.40 -13.59
N ILE A 21 15.45 -4.49 -12.84
CA ILE A 21 14.36 -5.15 -12.12
C ILE A 21 14.19 -4.49 -10.76
N ILE A 22 12.99 -4.02 -10.46
CA ILE A 22 12.66 -3.36 -9.19
C ILE A 22 11.61 -4.20 -8.49
N THR A 23 12.01 -4.92 -7.46
CA THR A 23 11.02 -5.54 -6.56
C THR A 23 10.56 -4.52 -5.52
N GLY A 24 9.29 -4.56 -5.13
CA GLY A 24 8.74 -3.56 -4.23
C GLY A 24 8.53 -2.21 -4.91
N ALA A 25 8.34 -2.21 -6.24
CA ALA A 25 8.11 -1.01 -7.05
C ALA A 25 6.89 -0.20 -6.58
N SER A 26 5.89 -0.85 -5.99
CA SER A 26 4.71 -0.20 -5.39
C SER A 26 4.91 0.38 -3.99
N GLY A 27 6.09 0.19 -3.39
CA GLY A 27 6.47 0.72 -2.09
C GLY A 27 6.94 2.17 -2.16
N PHE A 28 7.08 2.82 -1.01
CA PHE A 28 7.49 4.24 -0.91
C PHE A 28 8.76 4.54 -1.73
N ILE A 29 9.85 3.82 -1.48
CA ILE A 29 11.12 4.02 -2.18
C ILE A 29 11.00 3.63 -3.67
N GLY A 30 10.28 2.55 -3.96
CA GLY A 30 10.10 2.04 -5.31
C GLY A 30 9.40 3.04 -6.23
N LYS A 31 8.28 3.63 -5.78
CA LYS A 31 7.53 4.64 -6.53
C LYS A 31 8.40 5.83 -6.90
N HIS A 32 9.09 6.41 -5.90
CA HIS A 32 9.99 7.53 -6.13
C HIS A 32 11.14 7.20 -7.08
N PHE A 33 11.69 5.98 -7.01
CA PHE A 33 12.72 5.56 -7.94
C PHE A 33 12.16 5.44 -9.36
N VAL A 34 11.02 4.76 -9.54
CA VAL A 34 10.41 4.53 -10.86
C VAL A 34 10.07 5.85 -11.55
N GLU A 35 9.37 6.75 -10.86
CA GLU A 35 8.95 8.05 -11.40
C GLU A 35 10.14 8.91 -11.87
N GLN A 36 11.26 8.86 -11.15
CA GLN A 36 12.44 9.68 -11.46
C GLN A 36 13.36 9.07 -12.51
N ASN A 37 13.18 7.79 -12.87
CA ASN A 37 14.17 7.02 -13.63
C ASN A 37 13.62 6.34 -14.89
N ALA A 38 12.32 6.45 -15.19
CA ALA A 38 11.72 5.85 -16.38
C ALA A 38 12.31 6.37 -17.71
N ASN A 39 12.88 7.57 -17.72
CA ASN A 39 13.58 8.14 -18.89
C ASN A 39 15.06 7.73 -18.99
N ARG A 40 15.60 7.03 -17.98
CA ARG A 40 17.02 6.69 -17.87
C ARG A 40 17.28 5.18 -17.97
N TYR A 41 16.25 4.38 -17.72
CA TYR A 41 16.34 2.93 -17.63
C TYR A 41 15.08 2.27 -18.16
N ARG A 42 15.22 1.02 -18.63
CA ARG A 42 14.10 0.10 -18.82
C ARG A 42 13.73 -0.51 -17.47
N LEU A 43 12.54 -0.23 -16.97
CA LEU A 43 12.13 -0.59 -15.61
C LEU A 43 11.18 -1.78 -15.60
N PHE A 44 11.65 -2.92 -15.12
CA PHE A 44 10.86 -4.13 -14.87
C PHE A 44 10.37 -4.13 -13.41
N CYS A 45 9.16 -3.61 -13.20
CA CYS A 45 8.58 -3.38 -11.89
C CYS A 45 7.82 -4.61 -11.41
N LEU A 46 8.29 -5.20 -10.30
CA LEU A 46 7.68 -6.37 -9.66
C LEU A 46 7.04 -5.95 -8.33
N ALA A 47 5.73 -6.18 -8.20
CA ALA A 47 4.99 -5.81 -7.01
C ALA A 47 3.72 -6.65 -6.85
N ARG A 48 3.22 -6.80 -5.61
CA ARG A 48 1.91 -7.42 -5.37
C ARG A 48 0.71 -6.51 -5.70
N ARG A 49 0.96 -5.21 -5.90
CA ARG A 49 -0.08 -4.22 -6.23
C ARG A 49 -0.03 -3.94 -7.71
N SER A 50 -1.13 -3.44 -8.24
CA SER A 50 -1.14 -2.96 -9.61
C SER A 50 -0.37 -1.67 -9.81
N GLN A 51 0.00 -1.37 -11.06
CA GLN A 51 0.62 -0.09 -11.42
C GLN A 51 -0.34 1.07 -11.11
N GLN A 52 -1.62 0.87 -11.42
CA GLN A 52 -2.70 1.83 -11.18
C GLN A 52 -2.93 2.04 -9.67
N GLU A 53 -3.03 0.98 -8.87
CA GLU A 53 -3.09 1.05 -7.39
C GLU A 53 -1.86 1.75 -6.79
N SER A 54 -0.74 1.68 -7.51
CA SER A 54 0.50 2.33 -7.13
C SER A 54 0.56 3.80 -7.53
N GLY A 55 -0.39 4.30 -8.32
CA GLY A 55 -0.43 5.67 -8.81
C GLY A 55 0.77 6.03 -9.71
N ILE A 56 1.41 5.04 -10.33
CA ILE A 56 2.55 5.25 -11.22
C ILE A 56 2.00 5.39 -12.65
N PRO A 57 2.27 6.51 -13.35
CA PRO A 57 1.79 6.70 -14.71
C PRO A 57 2.38 5.67 -15.68
N LYS A 58 1.63 5.34 -16.74
CA LYS A 58 2.15 4.50 -17.84
C LYS A 58 3.32 5.22 -18.52
N HIS A 59 4.31 4.43 -18.95
CA HIS A 59 5.49 4.94 -19.65
C HIS A 59 6.05 3.82 -20.55
N GLU A 60 6.54 4.17 -21.74
CA GLU A 60 7.09 3.20 -22.71
C GLU A 60 8.17 2.29 -22.11
N ASN A 61 8.98 2.84 -21.19
CA ASN A 61 10.07 2.13 -20.51
C ASN A 61 9.69 1.54 -19.14
N ILE A 62 8.39 1.45 -18.81
CA ILE A 62 7.93 0.74 -17.61
C ILE A 62 7.20 -0.53 -18.05
N ARG A 63 7.61 -1.68 -17.51
CA ARG A 63 6.87 -2.93 -17.59
C ARG A 63 6.53 -3.36 -16.17
N TRP A 64 5.24 -3.56 -15.91
CA TRP A 64 4.76 -3.94 -14.59
C TRP A 64 4.32 -5.39 -14.60
N THR A 65 4.70 -6.14 -13.57
CA THR A 65 4.22 -7.50 -13.36
C THR A 65 3.75 -7.66 -11.93
N GLN A 66 2.47 -8.04 -11.79
CA GLN A 66 1.92 -8.33 -10.48
C GLN A 66 2.39 -9.70 -10.02
N VAL A 67 3.20 -9.74 -8.98
CA VAL A 67 3.77 -10.99 -8.47
C VAL A 67 4.09 -10.88 -6.99
N ASP A 68 3.91 -12.00 -6.28
CA ASP A 68 4.50 -12.20 -4.95
C ASP A 68 5.85 -12.88 -5.09
N ILE A 69 6.92 -12.18 -4.72
CA ILE A 69 8.28 -12.71 -4.78
C ILE A 69 8.51 -13.89 -3.82
N GLY A 70 7.67 -14.07 -2.80
CA GLY A 70 7.71 -15.24 -1.92
C GLY A 70 7.27 -16.52 -2.63
N ASP A 71 6.49 -16.41 -3.71
CA ASP A 71 6.08 -17.54 -4.54
C ASP A 71 6.99 -17.67 -5.77
N PHE A 72 7.80 -18.75 -5.78
CA PHE A 72 8.76 -19.00 -6.85
C PHE A 72 8.10 -19.42 -8.18
N SER A 73 6.88 -19.99 -8.14
CA SER A 73 6.23 -20.56 -9.34
C SER A 73 6.00 -19.51 -10.43
N ASN A 74 5.71 -18.27 -10.02
CA ASN A 74 5.44 -17.14 -10.91
C ASN A 74 6.72 -16.50 -11.49
N LEU A 75 7.92 -16.89 -11.03
CA LEU A 75 9.16 -16.20 -11.42
C LEU A 75 9.76 -16.69 -12.74
N GLN A 76 9.37 -17.87 -13.23
CA GLN A 76 9.79 -18.34 -14.56
C GLN A 76 9.21 -17.46 -15.66
N ASP A 77 7.91 -17.17 -15.59
CA ASP A 77 7.23 -16.27 -16.53
C ASP A 77 7.81 -14.85 -16.48
N VAL A 78 8.25 -14.40 -15.30
CA VAL A 78 8.95 -13.13 -15.13
C VAL A 78 10.30 -13.12 -15.88
N VAL A 79 11.11 -14.18 -15.77
CA VAL A 79 12.37 -14.31 -16.53
C VAL A 79 12.10 -14.23 -18.03
N GLU A 80 11.13 -14.99 -18.52
CA GLU A 80 10.80 -15.02 -19.94
C GLU A 80 10.29 -13.66 -20.43
N SER A 81 9.45 -13.00 -19.63
CA SER A 81 8.99 -11.63 -19.91
C SER A 81 10.16 -10.66 -20.02
N ILE A 82 11.06 -10.64 -19.05
CA ILE A 82 12.22 -9.74 -19.05
C ILE A 82 13.14 -10.01 -20.25
N ASN A 83 13.42 -11.28 -20.56
CA ASN A 83 14.26 -11.66 -21.70
C ASN A 83 13.64 -11.26 -23.04
N ARG A 84 12.30 -11.32 -23.18
CA ARG A 84 11.60 -10.82 -24.39
C ARG A 84 11.81 -9.32 -24.62
N TYR A 85 12.05 -8.55 -23.57
CA TYR A 85 12.38 -7.13 -23.62
C TYR A 85 13.87 -6.88 -23.46
N GLY A 86 14.74 -7.75 -24.00
CA GLY A 86 16.19 -7.51 -24.05
C GLY A 86 16.92 -7.62 -22.72
N GLY A 87 16.36 -8.34 -21.75
CA GLY A 87 17.02 -8.68 -20.48
C GLY A 87 17.11 -7.53 -19.48
N ALA A 88 17.81 -7.78 -18.37
CA ALA A 88 18.07 -6.77 -17.34
C ALA A 88 19.54 -6.77 -16.90
N ASP A 89 20.07 -5.59 -16.66
CA ASP A 89 21.44 -5.37 -16.20
C ASP A 89 21.53 -5.37 -14.67
N TYR A 90 20.50 -4.88 -13.98
CA TYR A 90 20.56 -4.66 -12.54
C TYR A 90 19.30 -5.18 -11.83
N ILE A 91 19.44 -5.53 -10.55
CA ILE A 91 18.30 -5.74 -9.66
C ILE A 91 18.38 -4.76 -8.49
N LEU A 92 17.31 -4.01 -8.29
CA LEU A 92 17.06 -3.19 -7.12
C LEU A 92 15.99 -3.88 -6.25
N HIS A 93 16.45 -4.58 -5.21
CA HIS A 93 15.60 -5.35 -4.33
C HIS A 93 15.08 -4.50 -3.14
N LEU A 94 13.93 -3.83 -3.33
CA LEU A 94 13.26 -3.00 -2.32
C LEU A 94 12.11 -3.70 -1.58
N ALA A 95 11.68 -4.87 -2.07
CA ALA A 95 10.60 -5.60 -1.44
C ALA A 95 11.00 -6.07 -0.03
N GLY A 96 10.13 -5.80 0.94
CA GLY A 96 10.28 -6.28 2.30
C GLY A 96 9.05 -5.98 3.15
N TYR A 97 8.71 -6.90 4.02
CA TYR A 97 7.75 -6.73 5.11
C TYR A 97 8.46 -6.19 6.35
N TYR A 98 7.82 -5.24 7.03
CA TYR A 98 8.23 -4.77 8.34
C TYR A 98 7.03 -4.29 9.13
N ASP A 99 7.08 -4.49 10.45
CA ASP A 99 6.12 -3.94 11.39
C ASP A 99 6.81 -3.39 12.65
N PHE A 100 6.05 -2.67 13.49
CA PHE A 100 6.52 -2.17 14.80
C PHE A 100 6.05 -3.06 15.97
N THR A 101 5.53 -4.25 15.70
CA THR A 101 4.96 -5.13 16.73
C THR A 101 6.04 -5.78 17.59
N MET A 102 7.26 -5.94 17.04
CA MET A 102 8.37 -6.72 17.63
C MET A 102 8.05 -8.21 17.83
N HIS A 103 6.93 -8.69 17.32
CA HIS A 103 6.57 -10.10 17.32
C HIS A 103 6.99 -10.74 16.01
N ASP A 104 7.14 -12.07 16.03
CA ASP A 104 7.38 -12.81 14.81
C ASP A 104 6.12 -12.79 13.93
N ASN A 105 6.32 -12.77 12.62
CA ASN A 105 5.27 -12.75 11.63
C ASN A 105 5.72 -13.62 10.45
N PRO A 106 4.88 -14.55 9.94
CA PRO A 106 5.23 -15.40 8.81
C PRO A 106 5.71 -14.63 7.57
N GLN A 107 5.29 -13.37 7.40
CA GLN A 107 5.75 -12.50 6.32
C GLN A 107 7.25 -12.18 6.39
N TYR A 108 7.89 -12.24 7.57
CA TYR A 108 9.35 -12.09 7.66
C TYR A 108 10.07 -13.24 6.95
N GLU A 109 9.62 -14.49 7.15
CA GLU A 109 10.21 -15.62 6.45
C GLU A 109 9.77 -15.64 4.97
N HIS A 110 8.47 -15.48 4.68
CA HIS A 110 7.92 -15.53 3.32
C HIS A 110 8.46 -14.42 2.41
N THR A 111 8.34 -13.15 2.81
CA THR A 111 8.73 -12.01 1.96
C THR A 111 10.21 -11.67 2.11
N ASN A 112 10.76 -11.58 3.32
CA ASN A 112 12.13 -11.08 3.48
C ASN A 112 13.18 -12.17 3.28
N VAL A 113 12.91 -13.43 3.62
CA VAL A 113 13.90 -14.51 3.50
C VAL A 113 13.68 -15.31 2.22
N ALA A 114 12.55 -15.99 2.07
CA ALA A 114 12.24 -16.79 0.88
C ALA A 114 12.13 -15.89 -0.37
N GLY A 115 11.47 -14.73 -0.27
CA GLY A 115 11.44 -13.74 -1.34
C GLY A 115 12.83 -13.28 -1.79
N THR A 116 13.72 -12.92 -0.86
CA THR A 116 15.11 -12.56 -1.22
C THR A 116 15.81 -13.71 -1.94
N ARG A 117 15.69 -14.94 -1.43
CA ARG A 117 16.28 -16.14 -2.06
C ARG A 117 15.79 -16.33 -3.49
N ASN A 118 14.50 -16.13 -3.71
CA ASN A 118 13.89 -16.28 -5.03
C ASN A 118 14.39 -15.20 -6.01
N VAL A 119 14.51 -13.95 -5.56
CA VAL A 119 15.06 -12.85 -6.39
C VAL A 119 16.55 -13.03 -6.65
N LEU A 120 17.32 -13.63 -5.73
CA LEU A 120 18.72 -14.01 -5.97
C LEU A 120 18.85 -15.13 -7.02
N LYS A 121 17.90 -16.08 -7.08
CA LYS A 121 17.84 -17.05 -8.20
C LYS A 121 17.50 -16.38 -9.52
N LEU A 122 16.55 -15.44 -9.52
CA LEU A 122 16.22 -14.62 -10.69
C LEU A 122 17.46 -13.89 -11.23
N ALA A 123 18.26 -13.29 -10.32
CA ALA A 123 19.53 -12.65 -10.66
C ALA A 123 20.50 -13.61 -11.37
N GLN A 124 20.59 -14.85 -10.89
CA GLN A 124 21.44 -15.88 -11.48
C GLN A 124 20.97 -16.27 -12.90
N TYR A 125 19.67 -16.42 -13.12
CA TYR A 125 19.12 -16.78 -14.44
C TYR A 125 19.31 -15.67 -15.49
N LEU A 126 19.32 -14.41 -15.06
CA LEU A 126 19.39 -13.26 -15.95
C LEU A 126 20.82 -12.72 -16.15
N ASN A 127 21.82 -13.31 -15.49
CA ASN A 127 23.23 -12.91 -15.60
C ASN A 127 23.44 -11.38 -15.42
N ILE A 128 22.88 -10.84 -14.36
CA ILE A 128 22.90 -9.41 -14.06
C ILE A 128 24.32 -8.89 -13.74
N LYS A 129 24.54 -7.60 -13.97
CA LYS A 129 25.78 -6.87 -13.66
C LYS A 129 25.90 -6.52 -12.18
N ARG A 130 24.80 -6.22 -11.47
CA ARG A 130 24.82 -5.96 -10.02
C ARG A 130 23.46 -6.12 -9.34
N PHE A 131 23.49 -6.74 -8.16
CA PHE A 131 22.35 -6.88 -7.25
C PHE A 131 22.44 -5.85 -6.12
N ILE A 132 21.43 -5.00 -5.95
CA ILE A 132 21.36 -3.97 -4.91
C ILE A 132 20.25 -4.33 -3.93
N PHE A 133 20.60 -4.56 -2.67
CA PHE A 133 19.66 -4.94 -1.61
C PHE A 133 19.36 -3.79 -0.66
N SER A 134 18.08 -3.59 -0.37
CA SER A 134 17.62 -2.72 0.71
C SER A 134 17.69 -3.42 2.08
N SER A 135 18.77 -3.20 2.82
CA SER A 135 18.83 -3.50 4.24
C SER A 135 18.45 -2.27 5.08
N SER A 136 18.64 -2.35 6.40
CA SER A 136 18.30 -1.30 7.34
C SER A 136 19.38 -1.15 8.40
N LEU A 137 19.63 0.07 8.85
CA LEU A 137 20.44 0.30 10.06
C LEU A 137 19.89 -0.42 11.28
N ALA A 138 18.59 -0.68 11.29
CA ALA A 138 17.90 -1.39 12.36
C ALA A 138 18.29 -2.89 12.43
N ALA A 139 18.94 -3.43 11.39
CA ALA A 139 19.53 -4.78 11.43
C ALA A 139 20.74 -4.86 12.39
N CYS A 140 21.37 -3.74 12.72
CA CYS A 140 22.50 -3.66 13.64
C CYS A 140 22.04 -3.33 15.06
N LYS A 141 22.77 -3.79 16.09
CA LYS A 141 22.54 -3.28 17.45
C LYS A 141 23.06 -1.87 17.58
N PHE A 142 22.19 -0.98 18.03
CA PHE A 142 22.63 0.34 18.50
C PHE A 142 23.26 0.22 19.88
N ASN A 143 24.54 0.59 19.95
CA ASN A 143 25.29 0.59 21.20
C ASN A 143 24.74 1.65 22.17
N LYS A 144 24.93 1.39 23.47
CA LYS A 144 24.61 2.38 24.52
C LYS A 144 25.70 3.43 24.66
N ASP A 145 26.90 3.10 24.21
CA ASP A 145 28.08 3.94 24.27
C ASP A 145 28.05 4.95 23.12
N PRO A 146 28.04 6.27 23.39
CA PRO A 146 28.13 7.31 22.37
C PRO A 146 29.37 7.23 21.50
N ASP A 147 30.45 6.59 21.97
CA ASP A 147 31.72 6.48 21.23
C ASP A 147 31.71 5.30 20.25
N ASN A 148 30.73 4.39 20.35
CA ASN A 148 30.59 3.22 19.50
C ASN A 148 29.48 3.42 18.45
N LEU A 149 29.79 4.30 17.49
CA LEU A 149 28.93 4.72 16.38
C LEU A 149 28.65 3.57 15.40
N LEU A 150 27.45 3.55 14.82
CA LEU A 150 27.12 2.62 13.74
C LEU A 150 27.75 3.12 12.43
N ASP A 151 28.45 2.23 11.74
CA ASP A 151 29.12 2.47 10.45
C ASP A 151 28.95 1.27 9.48
N GLU A 152 29.61 1.32 8.32
CA GLU A 152 29.56 0.27 7.31
C GLU A 152 30.09 -1.09 7.80
N LEU A 153 30.99 -1.09 8.80
CA LEU A 153 31.62 -2.29 9.36
C LEU A 153 30.81 -2.93 10.48
N SER A 154 29.80 -2.21 11.00
CA SER A 154 28.94 -2.69 12.07
C SER A 154 28.22 -3.99 11.66
N PRO A 155 28.21 -5.05 12.50
CA PRO A 155 27.56 -6.30 12.14
C PRO A 155 26.01 -6.17 12.22
N PRO A 156 25.25 -6.92 11.40
CA PRO A 156 23.78 -6.95 11.47
C PRO A 156 23.32 -7.85 12.63
N ASP A 157 23.66 -7.50 13.87
CA ASP A 157 23.57 -8.38 15.04
C ASP A 157 22.35 -8.12 15.95
N ALA A 158 21.38 -7.30 15.53
CA ALA A 158 20.15 -7.08 16.28
C ALA A 158 19.25 -8.34 16.30
N ASN A 159 18.51 -8.50 17.39
CA ASN A 159 17.85 -9.77 17.76
C ASN A 159 16.32 -9.70 17.82
N TYR A 160 15.71 -8.81 17.04
CA TYR A 160 14.25 -8.77 16.88
C TYR A 160 13.85 -9.25 15.47
N PRO A 161 12.62 -9.74 15.26
CA PRO A 161 12.25 -10.52 14.07
C PRO A 161 12.61 -9.87 12.73
N TYR A 162 12.27 -8.59 12.54
CA TYR A 162 12.65 -7.85 11.33
C TYR A 162 14.17 -7.78 11.13
N ALA A 163 14.94 -7.45 12.17
CA ALA A 163 16.41 -7.41 12.08
C ALA A 163 17.01 -8.78 11.75
N VAL A 164 16.49 -9.85 12.36
CA VAL A 164 16.92 -11.23 12.05
C VAL A 164 16.63 -11.57 10.59
N SER A 165 15.47 -11.18 10.05
CA SER A 165 15.15 -11.40 8.64
C SER A 165 16.09 -10.67 7.69
N LYS A 166 16.47 -9.42 8.02
CA LYS A 166 17.45 -8.64 7.24
C LYS A 166 18.87 -9.21 7.35
N ARG A 167 19.29 -9.69 8.53
CA ARG A 167 20.56 -10.41 8.70
C ARG A 167 20.61 -11.65 7.81
N LYS A 168 19.59 -12.52 7.87
CA LYS A 168 19.50 -13.72 7.02
C LYS A 168 19.63 -13.36 5.53
N ALA A 169 18.99 -12.27 5.09
CA ALA A 169 19.10 -11.76 3.72
C ALA A 169 20.52 -11.28 3.38
N GLU A 170 21.15 -10.48 4.25
CA GLU A 170 22.54 -10.02 4.06
C GLU A 170 23.53 -11.20 3.96
N GLU A 171 23.35 -12.24 4.78
CA GLU A 171 24.15 -13.48 4.73
C GLU A 171 23.97 -14.22 3.40
N MET A 172 22.72 -14.36 2.92
CA MET A 172 22.46 -14.95 1.60
C MET A 172 23.14 -14.15 0.49
N ILE A 173 23.03 -12.83 0.50
CA ILE A 173 23.64 -11.95 -0.51
C ILE A 173 25.16 -12.08 -0.51
N ARG A 174 25.79 -12.20 0.67
CA ARG A 174 27.23 -12.44 0.79
C ARG A 174 27.65 -13.79 0.18
N ASN A 175 26.81 -14.82 0.28
CA ASN A 175 27.10 -16.11 -0.37
C ASN A 175 26.96 -16.00 -1.90
N TYR A 176 25.91 -15.31 -2.37
CA TYR A 176 25.64 -15.09 -3.79
C TYR A 176 26.61 -14.11 -4.46
N SER A 177 27.34 -13.28 -3.70
CA SER A 177 28.32 -12.35 -4.28
C SER A 177 29.49 -13.07 -4.96
N SER A 178 29.64 -14.39 -4.77
CA SER A 178 30.57 -15.21 -5.56
C SER A 178 30.12 -15.42 -7.02
N LEU A 179 28.83 -15.23 -7.32
CA LEU A 179 28.23 -15.45 -8.63
C LEU A 179 28.10 -14.16 -9.44
N PHE A 180 27.74 -13.05 -8.80
CA PHE A 180 27.59 -11.73 -9.42
C PHE A 180 27.83 -10.61 -8.38
N PRO A 181 28.19 -9.39 -8.81
CA PRO A 181 28.41 -8.28 -7.89
C PRO A 181 27.17 -7.93 -7.06
N CYS A 182 27.37 -7.66 -5.77
CA CYS A 182 26.32 -7.36 -4.81
C CYS A 182 26.61 -6.09 -4.02
N THR A 183 25.57 -5.33 -3.72
CA THR A 183 25.62 -4.15 -2.85
C THR A 183 24.52 -4.25 -1.80
N ILE A 184 24.90 -4.17 -0.53
CA ILE A 184 23.98 -4.10 0.61
C ILE A 184 23.87 -2.63 1.02
N LEU A 185 22.66 -2.07 0.98
CA LEU A 185 22.38 -0.69 1.39
C LEU A 185 21.61 -0.67 2.69
N ARG A 186 22.22 -0.20 3.77
CA ARG A 186 21.54 -0.05 5.06
C ARG A 186 20.94 1.35 5.17
N PHE A 187 19.61 1.40 5.10
CA PHE A 187 18.89 2.68 5.14
C PHE A 187 18.76 3.21 6.57
N ALA A 188 18.97 4.53 6.72
CA ALA A 188 18.47 5.30 7.85
C ALA A 188 16.93 5.48 7.78
N ALA A 189 16.36 6.30 8.67
CA ALA A 189 14.93 6.62 8.61
C ALA A 189 14.64 7.44 7.33
N VAL A 190 14.10 6.78 6.31
CA VAL A 190 13.80 7.42 5.02
C VAL A 190 12.52 8.24 5.14
N TYR A 191 12.55 9.48 4.67
CA TYR A 191 11.42 10.40 4.71
C TYR A 191 11.33 11.24 3.42
N SER A 192 10.18 11.88 3.19
CA SER A 192 9.97 12.84 2.08
C SER A 192 9.45 14.18 2.60
N ASP A 193 9.28 15.16 1.72
CA ASP A 193 8.56 16.41 2.05
C ASP A 193 7.11 16.20 2.49
N TRP A 194 6.57 15.00 2.27
CA TRP A 194 5.25 14.60 2.73
C TRP A 194 5.32 13.80 4.03
N CYS A 195 6.46 13.83 4.74
CA CYS A 195 6.80 13.01 5.90
C CYS A 195 6.99 11.54 5.52
N GLU A 196 5.91 10.78 5.29
CA GLU A 196 5.87 9.38 4.85
C GLU A 196 6.74 8.40 5.68
N TYR A 197 7.13 8.83 6.88
CA TYR A 197 7.83 8.03 7.89
C TYR A 197 6.97 7.97 9.16
N PRO A 198 6.35 6.81 9.48
CA PRO A 198 5.29 6.78 10.49
C PRO A 198 5.66 7.24 11.90
N PRO A 199 6.86 6.96 12.46
CA PRO A 199 7.26 7.55 13.74
C PRO A 199 7.29 9.09 13.71
N LEU A 200 7.80 9.68 12.62
CA LEU A 200 7.83 11.14 12.45
C LEU A 200 6.42 11.70 12.31
N PHE A 201 5.54 11.04 11.55
CA PHE A 201 4.14 11.43 11.43
C PHE A 201 3.45 11.48 12.80
N VAL A 202 3.59 10.42 13.61
CA VAL A 202 2.98 10.36 14.95
C VAL A 202 3.50 11.49 15.86
N PHE A 203 4.80 11.78 15.80
CA PHE A 203 5.38 12.90 16.54
C PHE A 203 4.80 14.25 16.10
N LEU A 204 4.76 14.53 14.80
CA LEU A 204 4.22 15.78 14.27
C LEU A 204 2.74 15.93 14.59
N SER A 205 1.93 14.90 14.34
CA SER A 205 0.50 14.88 14.63
C SER A 205 0.19 15.05 16.11
N THR A 206 1.08 14.61 17.00
CA THR A 206 0.95 14.84 18.45
C THR A 206 1.37 16.26 18.81
N TRP A 207 2.58 16.67 18.44
CA TRP A 207 3.20 17.93 18.88
C TRP A 207 2.54 19.19 18.31
N LEU A 208 1.90 19.05 17.13
CA LEU A 208 1.24 20.14 16.44
C LEU A 208 -0.29 20.15 16.65
N SER A 209 -0.81 19.25 17.49
CA SER A 209 -2.22 19.22 17.89
C SER A 209 -2.52 20.04 19.15
N ASP A 210 -3.81 20.25 19.43
CA ASP A 210 -4.32 20.85 20.67
C ASP A 210 -4.48 19.85 21.83
N LYS A 211 -3.96 18.62 21.67
CA LYS A 211 -4.04 17.59 22.73
C LYS A 211 -3.20 17.99 23.94
N TRP A 212 -3.62 17.52 25.12
CA TRP A 212 -2.95 17.78 26.40
C TRP A 212 -1.48 17.33 26.42
N ASN A 213 -1.14 16.31 25.64
CA ASN A 213 0.20 15.74 25.54
C ASN A 213 1.07 16.37 24.43
N SER A 214 0.58 17.37 23.69
CA SER A 214 1.28 18.01 22.56
C SER A 214 2.65 18.59 22.91
N ARG A 215 2.91 18.87 24.19
CA ARG A 215 4.20 19.44 24.64
C ARG A 215 5.10 18.40 25.30
N ILE A 216 4.68 17.15 25.42
CA ILE A 216 5.38 16.14 26.19
C ILE A 216 6.44 15.45 25.34
N LEU A 217 7.68 15.45 25.82
CA LEU A 217 8.78 14.64 25.29
C LEU A 217 9.20 13.61 26.34
N GLY A 218 9.26 12.34 25.92
CA GLY A 218 9.75 11.26 26.77
C GLY A 218 11.22 11.46 27.14
N GLY A 219 11.56 11.20 28.40
CA GLY A 219 12.90 11.37 28.95
C GLY A 219 13.36 12.82 29.01
N ARG A 220 14.64 13.04 28.71
CA ARG A 220 15.27 14.36 28.55
C ARG A 220 15.08 14.91 27.14
N GLY A 221 14.48 14.14 26.23
CA GLY A 221 14.35 14.49 24.81
C GLY A 221 15.66 14.33 24.04
N GLU A 222 16.60 13.57 24.59
CA GLU A 222 17.90 13.27 23.97
C GLU A 222 17.83 12.06 23.02
N SER A 223 16.68 11.37 22.98
CA SER A 223 16.40 10.34 21.97
C SER A 223 16.70 10.90 20.59
N SER A 224 17.59 10.27 19.85
CA SER A 224 17.96 10.74 18.51
C SER A 224 18.15 9.59 17.55
N ILE A 225 17.71 9.81 16.32
CA ILE A 225 17.87 8.89 15.20
C ILE A 225 18.38 9.68 13.99
N THR A 226 18.88 8.97 12.99
CA THR A 226 19.31 9.58 11.74
C THR A 226 18.24 9.44 10.66
N TYR A 227 18.06 10.50 9.89
CA TYR A 227 17.06 10.61 8.83
C TYR A 227 17.76 10.82 7.48
N ILE A 228 17.23 10.22 6.42
CA ILE A 228 17.67 10.46 5.05
C ILE A 228 16.48 10.82 4.17
N HIS A 229 16.62 11.89 3.39
CA HIS A 229 15.58 12.28 2.44
C HIS A 229 15.53 11.32 1.25
N ILE A 230 14.34 11.01 0.75
CA ILE A 230 14.15 10.08 -0.36
C ILE A 230 14.92 10.49 -1.63
N SER A 231 15.00 11.79 -1.94
CA SER A 231 15.78 12.26 -3.10
C SER A 231 17.28 12.00 -2.94
N ASP A 232 17.82 12.04 -1.72
CA ASP A 232 19.22 11.71 -1.48
C ASP A 232 19.44 10.21 -1.67
N LEU A 233 18.53 9.38 -1.15
CA LEU A 233 18.58 7.93 -1.32
C LEU A 233 18.49 7.53 -2.80
N VAL A 234 17.56 8.10 -3.58
CA VAL A 234 17.46 7.81 -5.03
C VAL A 234 18.74 8.21 -5.76
N ARG A 235 19.32 9.38 -5.46
CA ARG A 235 20.61 9.79 -6.03
C ARG A 235 21.74 8.83 -5.69
N MET A 236 21.78 8.32 -4.46
CA MET A 236 22.78 7.32 -4.06
C MET A 236 22.63 6.03 -4.87
N ILE A 237 21.40 5.54 -5.05
CA ILE A 237 21.13 4.34 -5.87
C ILE A 237 21.56 4.58 -7.32
N GLN A 238 21.25 5.76 -7.89
CA GLN A 238 21.72 6.13 -9.22
C GLN A 238 23.25 6.11 -9.32
N THR A 239 23.97 6.67 -8.34
CA THR A 239 25.44 6.64 -8.31
C THR A 239 25.98 5.20 -8.27
N ILE A 240 25.32 4.29 -7.54
CA ILE A 240 25.74 2.88 -7.50
C ILE A 240 25.52 2.18 -8.83
N LEU A 241 24.41 2.47 -9.52
CA LEU A 241 24.12 1.92 -10.84
C LEU A 241 25.13 2.42 -11.88
N GLU A 242 25.36 3.74 -11.91
CA GLU A 242 26.29 4.40 -12.84
C GLU A 242 27.74 3.93 -12.66
N ARG A 243 28.16 3.69 -11.41
CA ARG A 243 29.52 3.27 -11.07
C ARG A 243 29.66 1.77 -10.86
N SER A 244 28.66 0.97 -11.24
CA SER A 244 28.56 -0.45 -10.86
C SER A 244 29.81 -1.27 -11.18
N GLU A 245 30.51 -0.96 -12.27
CA GLU A 245 31.73 -1.68 -12.70
C GLU A 245 32.97 -1.33 -11.86
N GLU A 246 32.99 -0.16 -11.22
CA GLU A 246 34.09 0.31 -10.37
C GLU A 246 33.98 -0.21 -8.92
N LEU A 247 32.77 -0.61 -8.50
CA LEU A 247 32.52 -0.99 -7.12
C LEU A 247 32.97 -2.43 -6.84
N PRO A 248 33.37 -2.76 -5.60
CA PRO A 248 33.75 -4.11 -5.22
C PRO A 248 32.68 -5.17 -5.53
N GLN A 249 33.12 -6.42 -5.60
CA GLN A 249 32.25 -7.59 -5.79
C GLN A 249 31.16 -7.67 -4.72
N LEU A 250 31.50 -7.35 -3.46
CA LEU A 250 30.56 -7.17 -2.38
C LEU A 250 30.86 -5.85 -1.69
N ALA A 251 29.89 -4.95 -1.65
CA ALA A 251 29.99 -3.69 -0.92
C ALA A 251 28.83 -3.54 0.06
N THR A 252 29.10 -2.97 1.24
CA THR A 252 28.07 -2.56 2.20
C THR A 252 28.18 -1.06 2.39
N TYR A 253 27.09 -0.34 2.13
CA TYR A 253 27.02 1.10 2.29
C TYR A 253 25.89 1.49 3.25
N VAL A 254 26.09 2.61 3.93
CA VAL A 254 25.12 3.21 4.84
C VAL A 254 24.48 4.41 4.15
N ALA A 255 23.19 4.32 3.86
CA ALA A 255 22.44 5.43 3.26
C ALA A 255 21.96 6.38 4.36
N SER A 256 22.85 7.26 4.81
CA SER A 256 22.62 8.17 5.91
C SER A 256 23.52 9.41 5.81
N PRO A 257 23.09 10.60 6.29
CA PRO A 257 24.03 11.62 6.73
C PRO A 257 24.81 11.15 7.97
N ASN A 258 25.93 11.83 8.28
CA ASN A 258 26.62 11.66 9.56
C ASN A 258 25.87 12.35 10.70
N GLY A 259 25.87 11.74 11.88
CA GLY A 259 25.23 12.28 13.07
C GLY A 259 23.76 11.89 13.21
N THR A 260 23.04 12.57 14.09
CA THR A 260 21.62 12.33 14.39
C THR A 260 20.88 13.62 14.69
N VAL A 261 19.55 13.54 14.72
CA VAL A 261 18.68 14.62 15.20
C VAL A 261 17.93 14.17 16.43
N THR A 262 18.02 14.95 17.50
CA THR A 262 17.30 14.70 18.75
C THR A 262 15.83 15.06 18.65
N HIS A 263 14.99 14.38 19.44
CA HIS A 263 13.57 14.73 19.57
C HIS A 263 13.38 16.17 20.04
N GLN A 264 14.28 16.70 20.89
CA GLN A 264 14.24 18.11 21.28
C GLN A 264 14.45 19.04 20.07
N GLN A 265 15.49 18.82 19.26
CA GLN A 265 15.74 19.62 18.06
C GLN A 265 14.58 19.54 17.07
N LEU A 266 14.06 18.33 16.86
CA LEU A 266 12.93 18.08 15.97
C LEU A 266 11.67 18.81 16.46
N PHE A 267 11.36 18.74 17.75
CA PHE A 267 10.23 19.43 18.39
C PHE A 267 10.33 20.96 18.26
N ASP A 268 11.51 21.52 18.55
CA ASP A 268 11.72 22.96 18.47
C ASP A 268 11.57 23.48 17.04
N ALA A 269 12.15 22.76 16.07
CA ALA A 269 12.01 23.10 14.65
C ALA A 269 10.55 22.98 14.19
N ALA A 270 9.87 21.87 14.51
CA ALA A 270 8.49 21.66 14.09
C ALA A 270 7.55 22.73 14.68
N THR A 271 7.67 23.00 15.97
CA THR A 271 6.83 24.02 16.62
C THR A 271 7.16 25.43 16.14
N LYS A 272 8.43 25.73 15.86
CA LYS A 272 8.84 27.00 15.24
C LYS A 272 8.16 27.22 13.89
N TYR A 273 8.20 26.26 12.97
CA TYR A 273 7.59 26.44 11.65
C TYR A 273 6.05 26.42 11.72
N TYR A 274 5.46 25.64 12.62
CA TYR A 274 4.00 25.58 12.73
C TYR A 274 3.40 26.83 13.41
N TYR A 275 3.95 27.25 14.55
CA TYR A 275 3.42 28.34 15.39
C TYR A 275 4.14 29.68 15.22
N GLY A 276 5.16 29.75 14.35
CA GLY A 276 6.03 30.93 14.20
C GLY A 276 7.08 31.11 15.31
N ARG A 277 7.06 30.26 16.36
CA ARG A 277 8.01 30.28 17.49
C ARG A 277 8.14 28.90 18.12
N PRO A 278 9.34 28.52 18.63
CA PRO A 278 9.50 27.25 19.32
C PRO A 278 8.65 27.23 20.60
N LYS A 279 7.89 26.15 20.81
CA LYS A 279 7.17 25.94 22.07
C LYS A 279 8.14 25.35 23.11
N ARG A 280 7.94 25.65 24.39
CA ARG A 280 8.68 24.95 25.46
C ARG A 280 8.15 23.54 25.63
N SER A 281 9.01 22.54 25.54
CA SER A 281 8.70 21.13 25.80
C SER A 281 8.62 20.84 27.31
N ILE A 282 7.81 19.86 27.67
CA ILE A 282 7.68 19.29 29.01
C ILE A 282 8.33 17.91 28.97
N LYS A 283 9.30 17.69 29.86
CA LYS A 283 10.07 16.44 29.93
C LYS A 283 9.34 15.46 30.84
N ALA A 284 9.05 14.27 30.33
CA ALA A 284 8.46 13.18 31.10
C ALA A 284 9.54 12.15 31.48
N PRO A 285 10.03 12.13 32.73
CA PRO A 285 10.99 11.14 33.20
C PRO A 285 10.54 9.71 32.88
N LYS A 286 11.50 8.81 32.60
CA LYS A 286 11.24 7.42 32.19
C LYS A 286 10.30 6.67 33.14
N PHE A 287 10.44 6.90 34.45
CA PHE A 287 9.62 6.24 35.48
C PHE A 287 8.16 6.72 35.52
N ILE A 288 7.87 7.92 34.99
CA ILE A 288 6.50 8.45 34.84
C ILE A 288 5.90 8.00 33.49
N ALA A 289 6.71 8.00 32.44
CA ALA A 289 6.25 7.64 31.09
C ALA A 289 5.89 6.14 30.96
N LEU A 290 6.61 5.24 31.66
CA LEU A 290 6.41 3.79 31.54
C LEU A 290 5.01 3.34 32.03
N PRO A 291 4.55 3.70 33.26
CA PRO A 291 3.18 3.35 33.69
C PRO A 291 2.10 3.92 32.76
N GLY A 292 2.28 5.15 32.27
CA GLY A 292 1.33 5.77 31.34
C GLY A 292 1.18 5.02 30.02
N ILE A 293 2.28 4.52 29.46
CA ILE A 293 2.26 3.71 28.22
C ILE A 293 1.65 2.33 28.49
N ILE A 294 1.93 1.70 29.63
CA ILE A 294 1.32 0.41 30.00
C ILE A 294 -0.19 0.56 30.13
N VAL A 295 -0.67 1.58 30.85
CA VAL A 295 -2.11 1.86 31.00
C VAL A 295 -2.76 2.15 29.65
N ARG A 296 -2.15 3.00 28.82
CA ARG A 296 -2.67 3.26 27.46
C ARG A 296 -2.66 2.01 26.57
N THR A 297 -1.65 1.15 26.71
CA THR A 297 -1.59 -0.10 25.94
C THR A 297 -2.70 -1.04 26.38
N ALA A 298 -2.93 -1.19 27.69
CA ALA A 298 -4.02 -2.03 28.23
C ALA A 298 -5.41 -1.49 27.83
N ILE A 299 -5.61 -0.17 27.89
CA ILE A 299 -6.84 0.47 27.40
C ILE A 299 -6.99 0.26 25.89
N GLY A 300 -5.92 0.39 25.12
CA GLY A 300 -5.93 0.16 23.67
C GLY A 300 -6.15 -1.30 23.28
N ASP A 301 -5.64 -2.26 24.07
CA ASP A 301 -5.93 -3.68 23.90
C ASP A 301 -7.41 -4.00 24.19
N LEU A 302 -8.04 -3.24 25.09
CA LEU A 302 -9.48 -3.36 25.39
C LEU A 302 -10.37 -2.69 24.34
N LEU A 303 -9.95 -1.53 23.81
CA LEU A 303 -10.72 -0.71 22.87
C LEU A 303 -10.36 -0.98 21.39
N GLY A 304 -9.45 -1.91 21.09
CA GLY A 304 -8.99 -2.21 19.73
C GLY A 304 -8.00 -1.20 19.14
N GLU A 305 -7.90 0.01 19.69
CA GLU A 305 -6.95 1.04 19.25
C GLU A 305 -5.66 1.04 20.06
N LYS A 306 -4.67 0.24 19.63
CA LYS A 306 -3.38 0.22 20.32
C LYS A 306 -2.58 1.50 20.05
N PRO A 307 -2.00 2.14 21.09
CA PRO A 307 -1.16 3.31 20.89
C PRO A 307 0.07 2.97 20.04
N PHE A 308 0.53 3.94 19.25
CA PHE A 308 1.79 3.80 18.50
C PHE A 308 2.97 3.57 19.44
N GLU A 309 3.01 4.27 20.58
CA GLU A 309 4.05 4.07 21.58
C GLU A 309 3.91 2.70 22.25
N ARG A 310 4.96 1.88 22.16
CA ARG A 310 4.99 0.53 22.73
C ARG A 310 5.91 0.46 23.95
N PRO A 311 5.65 -0.44 24.92
CA PRO A 311 6.53 -0.61 26.08
C PRO A 311 8.00 -0.87 25.71
N TRP A 312 8.27 -1.59 24.61
CA TRP A 312 9.64 -1.85 24.16
C TRP A 312 10.40 -0.59 23.74
N MET A 313 9.70 0.44 23.24
CA MET A 313 10.29 1.71 22.80
C MET A 313 10.93 2.48 23.97
N MET A 314 10.49 2.22 25.21
CA MET A 314 11.04 2.83 26.42
C MET A 314 12.53 2.54 26.60
N LYS A 315 13.02 1.41 26.08
CA LYS A 315 14.45 1.06 26.11
C LYS A 315 15.30 2.06 25.31
N TYR A 316 14.71 2.77 24.36
CA TYR A 316 15.37 3.71 23.46
C TYR A 316 15.23 5.18 23.89
N ILE A 317 14.44 5.48 24.93
CA ILE A 317 14.35 6.86 25.44
C ILE A 317 15.74 7.34 25.89
N ASP A 318 16.11 8.54 25.47
CA ASP A 318 17.41 9.19 25.70
C ASP A 318 18.61 8.43 25.13
N ARG A 319 18.39 7.48 24.22
CA ARG A 319 19.49 6.88 23.46
C ARG A 319 19.78 7.69 22.20
N LYS A 320 21.07 7.84 21.90
CA LYS A 320 21.56 8.48 20.70
C LYS A 320 21.97 7.42 19.69
N LEU A 321 21.18 7.22 18.64
CA LEU A 321 21.42 6.19 17.63
C LEU A 321 22.32 6.76 16.53
N VAL A 322 23.57 7.08 16.90
CA VAL A 322 24.49 7.84 16.04
C VAL A 322 25.11 6.99 14.94
N VAL A 323 25.13 7.56 13.72
CA VAL A 323 25.57 6.91 12.50
C VAL A 323 26.71 7.71 11.86
N ARG A 324 27.68 6.99 11.30
CA ARG A 324 28.78 7.52 10.50
C ARG A 324 28.83 6.75 9.18
N ALA A 325 28.79 7.47 8.08
CA ALA A 325 28.76 6.94 6.71
C ALA A 325 29.97 7.41 5.88
N ASP A 326 31.11 7.65 6.54
CA ASP A 326 32.31 8.22 5.90
C ASP A 326 32.84 7.32 4.78
N GLN A 327 32.86 5.99 4.98
CA GLN A 327 33.33 5.07 3.95
C GLN A 327 32.39 5.07 2.74
N THR A 328 31.08 5.19 2.96
CA THR A 328 30.10 5.36 1.88
C THR A 328 30.37 6.64 1.10
N PHE A 329 30.66 7.75 1.79
CA PHE A 329 30.91 9.03 1.14
C PHE A 329 32.17 9.00 0.28
N GLU A 330 33.23 8.39 0.78
CA GLU A 330 34.49 8.23 0.05
C GLU A 330 34.34 7.29 -1.14
N ALA A 331 33.81 6.07 -0.91
CA ALA A 331 33.70 5.03 -1.92
C ALA A 331 32.80 5.44 -3.10
N LEU A 332 31.67 6.10 -2.82
CA LEU A 332 30.72 6.52 -3.85
C LEU A 332 30.97 7.94 -4.35
N SER A 333 31.88 8.70 -3.72
CA SER A 333 32.05 10.13 -3.96
C SER A 333 30.71 10.88 -3.88
N TRP A 334 29.86 10.45 -2.95
CA TRP A 334 28.47 10.87 -2.80
C TRP A 334 28.24 11.41 -1.38
N LYS A 335 27.44 12.46 -1.24
CA LYS A 335 27.02 12.99 0.06
C LYS A 335 25.57 13.44 0.03
N THR A 336 24.92 13.44 1.20
CA THR A 336 23.59 14.02 1.36
C THR A 336 23.62 15.53 1.09
N SER A 337 22.52 16.06 0.57
CA SER A 337 22.41 17.50 0.34
C SER A 337 22.06 18.21 1.64
N PRO A 338 22.76 19.29 2.04
CA PRO A 338 22.33 20.12 3.17
C PRO A 338 20.93 20.72 3.00
N ARG A 339 20.42 20.80 1.75
CA ARG A 339 19.03 21.20 1.48
C ARG A 339 18.02 20.18 1.99
N ASN A 340 18.42 18.91 2.01
CA ASN A 340 17.62 17.73 2.36
C ASN A 340 17.81 17.29 3.81
N ASP A 341 18.36 18.16 4.66
CA ASP A 341 18.39 17.95 6.10
C ASP A 341 16.98 18.02 6.72
N ILE A 342 16.68 17.12 7.66
CA ILE A 342 15.35 16.97 8.25
C ILE A 342 14.87 18.25 8.96
N LEU A 343 15.75 18.96 9.67
CA LEU A 343 15.37 20.21 10.36
C LEU A 343 15.04 21.33 9.37
N ARG A 344 15.60 21.28 8.15
CA ARG A 344 15.24 22.20 7.07
C ARG A 344 13.99 21.75 6.32
N ARG A 345 13.82 20.45 6.05
CA ARG A 345 12.66 19.90 5.33
C ARG A 345 11.37 19.92 6.16
N LEU A 346 11.46 20.00 7.50
CA LEU A 346 10.30 20.21 8.38
C LEU A 346 9.45 21.43 7.99
N LEU A 347 10.05 22.50 7.44
CA LEU A 347 9.31 23.64 6.92
C LEU A 347 8.34 23.19 5.81
N PHE A 348 8.84 22.47 4.81
CA PHE A 348 8.06 22.00 3.68
C PHE A 348 7.01 20.98 4.11
N MET A 349 7.35 20.08 5.04
CA MET A 349 6.38 19.14 5.61
C MET A 349 5.23 19.84 6.30
N ILE A 350 5.51 20.89 7.08
CA ILE A 350 4.50 21.64 7.80
C ILE A 350 3.64 22.47 6.85
N GLU A 351 4.23 23.06 5.82
CA GLU A 351 3.47 23.73 4.76
C GLU A 351 2.57 22.75 4.01
N ASN A 352 3.06 21.55 3.67
CA ASN A 352 2.23 20.50 3.06
C ASN A 352 1.11 20.05 4.01
N MET A 353 1.39 19.86 5.29
CA MET A 353 0.40 19.49 6.29
C MET A 353 -0.70 20.56 6.45
N LYS A 354 -0.36 21.85 6.37
CA LYS A 354 -1.32 22.95 6.50
C LYS A 354 -2.15 23.17 5.23
N ASN A 355 -1.50 23.19 4.07
CA ASN A 355 -2.14 23.57 2.80
C ASN A 355 -2.75 22.38 2.06
N HIS A 356 -2.29 21.15 2.35
CA HIS A 356 -2.75 19.90 1.73
C HIS A 356 -3.07 18.84 2.80
N TYR A 357 -3.80 19.25 3.85
CA TYR A 357 -4.03 18.42 5.05
C TYR A 357 -4.58 17.03 4.75
N VAL A 358 -5.58 16.94 3.86
CA VAL A 358 -6.22 15.66 3.49
C VAL A 358 -5.21 14.72 2.83
N ASP A 359 -4.56 15.17 1.76
CA ASP A 359 -3.56 14.36 1.03
C ASP A 359 -2.40 13.96 1.92
N TRP A 360 -1.91 14.90 2.74
CA TRP A 360 -0.83 14.65 3.68
C TRP A 360 -1.22 13.59 4.71
N THR A 361 -2.43 13.69 5.28
CA THR A 361 -2.93 12.72 6.26
C THR A 361 -3.12 11.35 5.62
N VAL A 362 -3.81 11.27 4.48
CA VAL A 362 -4.03 10.00 3.75
C VAL A 362 -2.72 9.32 3.41
N LYS A 363 -1.71 10.05 2.91
CA LYS A 363 -0.38 9.48 2.61
C LYS A 363 0.29 8.88 3.84
N ASN A 364 0.29 9.61 4.96
CA ASN A 364 0.97 9.18 6.17
C ASN A 364 0.22 8.09 6.94
N GLU A 365 -1.10 8.16 7.01
CA GLU A 365 -1.94 7.10 7.58
C GLU A 365 -1.83 5.83 6.74
N THR A 366 -1.85 5.93 5.42
CA THR A 366 -1.60 4.79 4.54
C THR A 366 -0.21 4.20 4.77
N ALA A 367 0.82 5.04 4.96
CA ALA A 367 2.17 4.56 5.29
C ALA A 367 2.22 3.85 6.65
N LEU A 368 1.51 4.37 7.67
CA LEU A 368 1.38 3.75 8.99
C LEU A 368 0.60 2.42 8.92
N HIS A 369 -0.52 2.40 8.20
CA HIS A 369 -1.37 1.23 8.02
C HIS A 369 -0.75 0.14 7.14
N ARG A 370 0.20 0.48 6.26
CA ARG A 370 0.98 -0.51 5.48
C ARG A 370 1.93 -1.34 6.34
N ILE A 371 2.26 -0.83 7.54
CA ILE A 371 3.16 -1.46 8.51
C ILE A 371 2.36 -2.29 9.52
N SER A 372 1.11 -1.91 9.79
CA SER A 372 0.13 -2.81 10.40
C SER A 372 -0.47 -3.74 9.33
N THR A 373 -1.02 -4.88 9.74
CA THR A 373 -1.75 -5.80 8.85
C THR A 373 -2.80 -5.05 8.00
N ARG A 374 -2.87 -5.32 6.69
CA ARG A 374 -3.80 -4.64 5.76
C ARG A 374 -5.24 -4.96 6.14
N PHE A 375 -5.94 -4.03 6.78
CA PHE A 375 -7.35 -4.17 7.14
C PHE A 375 -8.20 -4.61 5.94
N ASN A 376 -8.09 -3.96 4.78
CA ASN A 376 -8.88 -4.30 3.59
C ASN A 376 -8.72 -5.75 3.12
N VAL A 377 -7.51 -6.31 3.23
CA VAL A 377 -7.23 -7.71 2.84
C VAL A 377 -7.81 -8.66 3.88
N LYS A 378 -7.62 -8.38 5.17
CA LYS A 378 -8.19 -9.17 6.26
C LYS A 378 -9.73 -9.14 6.24
N ALA A 379 -10.30 -7.97 5.96
CA ALA A 379 -11.74 -7.77 5.78
C ALA A 379 -12.26 -8.60 4.61
N TYR A 380 -11.58 -8.56 3.46
CA TYR A 380 -11.93 -9.37 2.30
C TYR A 380 -11.85 -10.88 2.60
N GLU A 381 -10.82 -11.34 3.30
CA GLU A 381 -10.68 -12.75 3.71
C GLU A 381 -11.82 -13.19 4.63
N VAL A 382 -12.17 -12.38 5.64
CA VAL A 382 -13.34 -12.62 6.51
C VAL A 382 -14.61 -12.69 5.66
N MET A 383 -14.81 -11.75 4.74
CA MET A 383 -15.97 -11.74 3.83
C MET A 383 -16.04 -13.02 2.99
N MET A 384 -14.96 -13.40 2.32
CA MET A 384 -14.93 -14.61 1.50
C MET A 384 -15.23 -15.89 2.30
N ARG A 385 -14.79 -15.98 3.57
CA ARG A 385 -15.10 -17.12 4.44
C ARG A 385 -16.60 -17.26 4.74
N HIS A 386 -17.34 -16.14 4.84
CA HIS A 386 -18.76 -16.12 5.17
C HIS A 386 -19.70 -15.97 3.96
N ARG A 387 -19.14 -15.81 2.75
CA ARG A 387 -19.87 -15.51 1.52
C ARG A 387 -21.07 -16.41 1.28
N ASP A 388 -20.86 -17.73 1.20
CA ASP A 388 -21.92 -18.68 0.87
C ASP A 388 -23.03 -18.72 1.93
N PHE A 389 -22.65 -18.55 3.20
CA PHE A 389 -23.60 -18.51 4.30
C PHE A 389 -24.51 -17.28 4.22
N ILE A 390 -23.91 -16.10 4.02
CA ILE A 390 -24.63 -14.83 3.86
C ILE A 390 -25.55 -14.87 2.63
N ILE A 391 -25.06 -15.37 1.49
CA ILE A 391 -25.86 -15.46 0.26
C ILE A 391 -27.10 -16.33 0.47
N ASN A 392 -26.94 -17.52 1.06
CA ASN A 392 -28.07 -18.41 1.30
C ASN A 392 -29.07 -17.79 2.29
N LYS A 393 -28.57 -17.13 3.35
CA LYS A 393 -29.41 -16.44 4.34
C LYS A 393 -30.21 -15.29 3.70
N MET A 394 -29.61 -14.56 2.76
CA MET A 394 -30.30 -13.51 2.00
C MET A 394 -31.37 -14.09 1.05
N VAL A 395 -31.07 -15.20 0.36
CA VAL A 395 -32.08 -15.90 -0.47
C VAL A 395 -33.26 -16.33 0.39
N ASP A 396 -33.03 -16.96 1.54
CA ASP A 396 -34.09 -17.40 2.44
C ASP A 396 -34.89 -16.21 3.02
N HIS A 397 -34.22 -15.08 3.29
CA HIS A 397 -34.88 -13.85 3.74
C HIS A 397 -35.87 -13.29 2.71
N VAL A 398 -35.50 -13.30 1.42
CA VAL A 398 -36.37 -12.85 0.32
C VAL A 398 -37.61 -13.74 0.17
N TYR A 399 -37.47 -15.05 0.36
CA TYR A 399 -38.58 -16.01 0.25
C TYR A 399 -39.38 -16.20 1.54
N SER A 400 -39.05 -15.50 2.63
CA SER A 400 -39.78 -15.62 3.89
C SER A 400 -41.22 -15.10 3.76
N LEU A 401 -42.17 -15.72 4.47
CA LEU A 401 -43.59 -15.40 4.36
C LEU A 401 -43.91 -13.95 4.79
N ASP A 402 -43.14 -13.42 5.74
CA ASP A 402 -43.33 -12.08 6.30
C ASP A 402 -42.87 -10.96 5.36
N ASN A 403 -41.98 -11.26 4.40
CA ASN A 403 -41.42 -10.28 3.46
C ASN A 403 -42.08 -10.31 2.08
N GLY A 404 -43.13 -11.10 1.90
CA GLY A 404 -43.72 -11.37 0.58
C GLY A 404 -44.23 -10.15 -0.18
N GLN A 405 -44.62 -9.08 0.53
CA GLN A 405 -45.04 -7.80 -0.07
C GLN A 405 -43.89 -6.80 -0.23
N VAL A 406 -42.76 -7.01 0.46
CA VAL A 406 -41.62 -6.07 0.45
C VAL A 406 -40.67 -6.37 -0.72
N PHE A 407 -40.55 -7.65 -1.12
CA PHE A 407 -39.63 -8.11 -2.17
C PHE A 407 -40.38 -8.82 -3.31
N GLU A 408 -41.51 -8.26 -3.74
CA GLU A 408 -42.40 -8.86 -4.74
C GLU A 408 -41.64 -9.29 -6.02
N HIS A 409 -40.88 -8.38 -6.62
CA HIS A 409 -40.18 -8.65 -7.87
C HIS A 409 -38.97 -9.56 -7.67
N TYR A 410 -38.23 -9.40 -6.57
CA TYR A 410 -37.12 -10.30 -6.24
C TYR A 410 -37.58 -11.74 -5.99
N ARG A 411 -38.76 -11.93 -5.39
CA ARG A 411 -39.36 -13.26 -5.16
C ARG A 411 -39.87 -13.91 -6.45
N ALA A 412 -40.32 -13.10 -7.39
CA ALA A 412 -40.77 -13.56 -8.71
C ALA A 412 -39.61 -14.04 -9.61
N MET A 413 -38.36 -13.69 -9.29
CA MET A 413 -37.19 -14.19 -10.00
C MET A 413 -37.02 -15.70 -9.80
N ASP A 414 -36.41 -16.35 -10.80
CA ASP A 414 -35.92 -17.73 -10.62
C ASP A 414 -34.91 -17.79 -9.46
N LYS A 415 -35.07 -18.78 -8.58
CA LYS A 415 -34.29 -18.88 -7.34
C LYS A 415 -32.78 -18.98 -7.61
N LEU A 416 -32.38 -19.61 -8.70
CA LEU A 416 -30.97 -19.73 -9.09
C LEU A 416 -30.46 -18.37 -9.60
N VAL A 417 -31.23 -17.65 -10.41
CA VAL A 417 -30.89 -16.29 -10.87
C VAL A 417 -30.75 -15.33 -9.68
N LEU A 418 -31.70 -15.34 -8.74
CA LEU A 418 -31.64 -14.51 -7.54
C LEU A 418 -30.38 -14.80 -6.71
N LYS A 419 -30.04 -16.08 -6.52
CA LYS A 419 -28.82 -16.48 -5.81
C LYS A 419 -27.58 -15.88 -6.46
N TRP A 420 -27.43 -16.01 -7.78
CA TRP A 420 -26.27 -15.46 -8.50
C TRP A 420 -26.24 -13.94 -8.52
N TYR A 421 -27.41 -13.28 -8.53
CA TYR A 421 -27.49 -11.83 -8.38
C TYR A 421 -26.99 -11.36 -7.01
N ILE A 422 -27.40 -12.04 -5.93
CA ILE A 422 -26.91 -11.77 -4.58
C ILE A 422 -25.39 -12.03 -4.50
N THR A 423 -24.90 -13.11 -5.12
CA THR A 423 -23.47 -13.39 -5.19
C THR A 423 -22.71 -12.26 -5.88
N MET A 424 -23.23 -11.73 -6.99
CA MET A 424 -22.61 -10.62 -7.72
C MET A 424 -22.57 -9.34 -6.87
N LEU A 425 -23.67 -8.98 -6.21
CA LEU A 425 -23.69 -7.83 -5.29
C LEU A 425 -22.72 -8.01 -4.13
N TYR A 426 -22.65 -9.22 -3.55
CA TYR A 426 -21.69 -9.54 -2.50
C TYR A 426 -20.26 -9.32 -2.98
N GLN A 427 -19.94 -9.84 -4.16
CA GLN A 427 -18.61 -9.75 -4.74
C GLN A 427 -18.25 -8.29 -5.08
N LEU A 428 -19.19 -7.51 -5.61
CA LEU A 428 -19.00 -6.08 -5.87
C LEU A 428 -18.63 -5.32 -4.59
N ILE A 429 -19.38 -5.53 -3.50
CA ILE A 429 -19.11 -4.89 -2.21
C ILE A 429 -17.75 -5.37 -1.66
N ALA A 430 -17.49 -6.68 -1.66
CA ALA A 430 -16.24 -7.22 -1.16
C ALA A 430 -15.01 -6.71 -1.94
N THR A 431 -15.09 -6.67 -3.27
CA THR A 431 -14.03 -6.14 -4.14
C THR A 431 -13.81 -4.65 -3.90
N SER A 432 -14.87 -3.84 -3.73
CA SER A 432 -14.75 -2.41 -3.42
C SER A 432 -14.01 -2.15 -2.09
N ILE A 433 -14.29 -2.96 -1.06
CA ILE A 433 -13.63 -2.87 0.24
C ILE A 433 -12.16 -3.30 0.13
N LYS A 434 -11.89 -4.36 -0.63
CA LYS A 434 -10.54 -4.87 -0.89
C LYS A 434 -9.66 -3.83 -1.57
N VAL A 435 -10.16 -3.24 -2.66
CA VAL A 435 -9.45 -2.23 -3.48
C VAL A 435 -9.38 -0.88 -2.75
N GLY A 436 -10.38 -0.56 -1.94
CA GLY A 436 -10.52 0.75 -1.29
C GLY A 436 -11.00 1.84 -2.24
N ASP A 437 -11.47 1.47 -3.43
CA ASP A 437 -12.06 2.36 -4.42
C ASP A 437 -13.59 2.20 -4.41
N ARG A 438 -14.27 3.27 -4.02
CA ARG A 438 -15.73 3.32 -3.90
C ARG A 438 -16.41 3.87 -5.15
N ILE A 439 -15.64 4.39 -6.11
CA ILE A 439 -16.15 4.88 -7.40
C ILE A 439 -16.63 3.70 -8.26
N LEU A 440 -16.00 2.53 -8.10
CA LEU A 440 -16.39 1.29 -8.78
C LEU A 440 -17.84 0.88 -8.47
N ILE A 441 -18.27 1.04 -7.21
CA ILE A 441 -19.64 0.71 -6.77
C ILE A 441 -20.66 1.55 -7.56
N ARG A 442 -20.40 2.85 -7.69
CA ARG A 442 -21.35 3.80 -8.29
C ARG A 442 -21.79 3.37 -9.68
N LYS A 443 -20.84 3.09 -10.59
CA LYS A 443 -21.13 2.69 -11.97
C LYS A 443 -21.92 1.38 -12.08
N TYR A 444 -21.54 0.37 -11.29
CA TYR A 444 -22.25 -0.92 -11.28
C TYR A 444 -23.67 -0.77 -10.73
N ILE A 445 -23.82 0.02 -9.67
CA ILE A 445 -25.12 0.28 -9.04
C ILE A 445 -26.03 1.07 -9.97
N GLN A 446 -25.52 2.07 -10.67
CA GLN A 446 -26.28 2.81 -11.68
C GLN A 446 -26.85 1.87 -12.77
N ALA A 447 -26.03 0.95 -13.28
CA ALA A 447 -26.46 -0.05 -14.26
C ALA A 447 -27.51 -1.03 -13.69
N ILE A 448 -27.36 -1.42 -12.42
CA ILE A 448 -28.33 -2.26 -11.70
C ILE A 448 -29.65 -1.49 -11.52
N ALA A 449 -29.61 -0.24 -11.08
CA ALA A 449 -30.77 0.62 -10.87
C ALA A 449 -31.57 0.77 -12.17
N TYR A 450 -30.88 1.08 -13.27
CA TYR A 450 -31.48 1.15 -14.61
C TYR A 450 -32.21 -0.13 -15.00
N ARG A 451 -31.59 -1.30 -14.79
CA ARG A 451 -32.20 -2.60 -15.12
C ARG A 451 -33.41 -2.92 -14.25
N ARG A 452 -33.36 -2.55 -12.97
CA ARG A 452 -34.44 -2.77 -12.00
C ARG A 452 -35.64 -1.87 -12.31
N PHE A 453 -35.40 -0.59 -12.59
CA PHE A 453 -36.42 0.36 -13.03
C PHE A 453 -37.17 -0.16 -14.26
N ASN A 454 -36.45 -0.54 -15.32
CA ASN A 454 -37.05 -1.10 -16.54
C ASN A 454 -37.73 -2.46 -16.35
N SER A 455 -37.45 -3.16 -15.25
CA SER A 455 -38.11 -4.42 -14.90
C SER A 455 -39.30 -4.23 -13.95
N GLY A 456 -39.71 -2.98 -13.68
CA GLY A 456 -40.87 -2.64 -12.86
C GLY A 456 -40.62 -2.56 -11.35
N PHE A 457 -39.37 -2.68 -10.90
CA PHE A 457 -39.05 -2.54 -9.47
C PHE A 457 -39.29 -1.10 -9.02
N SER A 458 -39.70 -0.91 -7.77
CA SER A 458 -39.71 0.42 -7.13
C SER A 458 -38.37 0.73 -6.45
N SER A 459 -38.04 2.02 -6.32
CA SER A 459 -36.86 2.44 -5.54
C SER A 459 -36.89 1.87 -4.12
N ALA A 460 -38.05 1.94 -3.45
CA ALA A 460 -38.25 1.40 -2.10
C ALA A 460 -37.95 -0.10 -1.97
N GLU A 461 -38.30 -0.91 -2.97
CA GLU A 461 -37.99 -2.36 -2.97
C GLU A 461 -36.48 -2.60 -3.11
N VAL A 462 -35.78 -1.88 -3.99
CA VAL A 462 -34.34 -2.02 -4.18
C VAL A 462 -33.56 -1.53 -2.95
N VAL A 463 -33.94 -0.39 -2.38
CA VAL A 463 -33.36 0.16 -1.14
C VAL A 463 -33.62 -0.78 0.05
N GLY A 464 -34.83 -1.31 0.16
CA GLY A 464 -35.18 -2.30 1.18
C GLY A 464 -34.32 -3.57 1.07
N PHE A 465 -34.04 -4.01 -0.16
CA PHE A 465 -33.19 -5.17 -0.42
C PHE A 465 -31.74 -4.93 0.01
N LEU A 466 -31.16 -3.78 -0.37
CA LEU A 466 -29.80 -3.41 0.02
C LEU A 466 -29.67 -3.23 1.55
N SER A 467 -30.68 -2.62 2.19
CA SER A 467 -30.73 -2.44 3.65
C SER A 467 -30.82 -3.77 4.41
N ALA A 468 -31.61 -4.73 3.90
CA ALA A 468 -31.67 -6.07 4.47
C ALA A 468 -30.35 -6.82 4.29
N PHE A 469 -29.72 -6.65 3.13
CA PHE A 469 -28.44 -7.26 2.81
C PHE A 469 -27.32 -6.74 3.74
N GLU A 470 -27.28 -5.44 4.02
CA GLU A 470 -26.37 -4.86 5.03
C GLU A 470 -26.52 -5.53 6.39
N LYS A 471 -27.75 -5.58 6.91
CA LYS A 471 -28.05 -6.14 8.23
C LYS A 471 -27.60 -7.60 8.32
N ILE A 472 -27.90 -8.40 7.30
CA ILE A 472 -27.51 -9.81 7.25
C ILE A 472 -26.00 -9.94 7.20
N MET A 473 -25.32 -9.20 6.32
CA MET A 473 -23.87 -9.20 6.22
C MET A 473 -23.20 -8.83 7.55
N LEU A 474 -23.57 -7.69 8.14
CA LEU A 474 -22.97 -7.24 9.40
C LEU A 474 -23.27 -8.20 10.56
N SER A 475 -24.46 -8.82 10.59
CA SER A 475 -24.81 -9.78 11.64
C SER A 475 -23.90 -11.01 11.65
N GLU A 476 -23.38 -11.42 10.48
CA GLU A 476 -22.52 -12.59 10.35
C GLU A 476 -21.03 -12.22 10.44
N LEU A 477 -20.62 -11.18 9.72
CA LEU A 477 -19.21 -10.80 9.61
C LEU A 477 -18.63 -10.34 10.96
N LEU A 478 -19.42 -9.67 11.80
CA LEU A 478 -18.95 -9.12 13.07
C LEU A 478 -18.89 -10.16 14.21
N ILE A 479 -19.38 -11.38 13.97
CA ILE A 479 -19.24 -12.52 14.90
C ILE A 479 -17.89 -13.21 14.68
N ASP A 480 -17.26 -13.04 13.52
CA ASP A 480 -15.99 -13.71 13.20
C ASP A 480 -14.89 -13.35 14.21
N PRO A 481 -14.20 -14.35 14.81
CA PRO A 481 -13.14 -14.08 15.77
C PRO A 481 -12.02 -13.19 15.23
N GLU A 482 -11.69 -13.30 13.93
CA GLU A 482 -10.63 -12.50 13.32
C GLU A 482 -11.06 -11.05 13.04
N ALA A 483 -12.38 -10.79 13.02
CA ALA A 483 -12.94 -9.46 12.88
C ALA A 483 -12.96 -8.67 14.20
N GLN A 484 -12.70 -9.29 15.36
CA GLN A 484 -12.79 -8.63 16.67
C GLN A 484 -11.91 -7.37 16.78
N GLU A 485 -10.65 -7.46 16.34
CA GLU A 485 -9.72 -6.33 16.38
C GLU A 485 -10.04 -5.23 15.36
N THR A 486 -10.81 -5.55 14.32
CA THR A 486 -11.12 -4.64 13.19
C THR A 486 -12.62 -4.41 13.04
N ARG A 487 -13.40 -4.64 14.10
CA ARG A 487 -14.86 -4.73 14.06
C ARG A 487 -15.48 -3.43 13.57
N GLU A 488 -15.05 -2.30 14.12
CA GLU A 488 -15.54 -0.97 13.76
C GLU A 488 -15.17 -0.58 12.32
N GLN A 489 -13.97 -0.95 11.89
CA GLN A 489 -13.50 -0.70 10.52
C GLN A 489 -14.31 -1.52 9.51
N LEU A 490 -14.59 -2.80 9.81
CA LEU A 490 -15.40 -3.68 8.97
C LEU A 490 -16.85 -3.21 8.90
N PHE A 491 -17.42 -2.84 10.05
CA PHE A 491 -18.75 -2.22 10.13
C PHE A 491 -18.81 -0.98 9.21
N THR A 492 -17.89 -0.05 9.42
CA THR A 492 -17.83 1.21 8.67
C THR A 492 -17.65 0.98 7.16
N ALA A 493 -16.76 0.06 6.77
CA ALA A 493 -16.48 -0.23 5.37
C ALA A 493 -17.72 -0.78 4.64
N VAL A 494 -18.42 -1.74 5.25
CA VAL A 494 -19.65 -2.33 4.71
C VAL A 494 -20.78 -1.31 4.65
N THR A 495 -21.03 -0.60 5.76
CA THR A 495 -22.11 0.40 5.85
C THR A 495 -21.91 1.51 4.83
N ILE A 496 -20.70 2.06 4.67
CA ILE A 496 -20.47 3.10 3.67
C ILE A 496 -20.67 2.56 2.24
N ALA A 497 -20.17 1.37 1.94
CA ALA A 497 -20.33 0.77 0.61
C ALA A 497 -21.81 0.60 0.24
N ILE A 498 -22.63 0.12 1.17
CA ILE A 498 -24.06 -0.06 0.95
C ILE A 498 -24.79 1.27 0.92
N GLN A 499 -24.49 2.21 1.82
CA GLN A 499 -25.16 3.51 1.83
C GLN A 499 -24.90 4.30 0.55
N MET A 500 -23.67 4.25 0.01
CA MET A 500 -23.37 4.82 -1.31
C MET A 500 -24.14 4.12 -2.44
N SER A 501 -24.38 2.81 -2.31
CA SER A 501 -25.20 2.07 -3.27
C SER A 501 -26.68 2.49 -3.18
N ILE A 502 -27.19 2.73 -1.97
CA ILE A 502 -28.57 3.20 -1.76
C ILE A 502 -28.76 4.58 -2.36
N ASP A 503 -27.85 5.52 -2.05
CA ASP A 503 -27.88 6.90 -2.55
C ASP A 503 -27.87 6.95 -4.09
N GLU A 504 -27.01 6.14 -4.72
CA GLU A 504 -26.94 6.04 -6.18
C GLU A 504 -28.22 5.43 -6.80
N VAL A 505 -28.85 4.46 -6.13
CA VAL A 505 -30.13 3.90 -6.58
C VAL A 505 -31.22 4.96 -6.51
N GLU A 506 -31.33 5.68 -5.40
CA GLU A 506 -32.34 6.73 -5.22
C GLU A 506 -32.15 7.84 -6.25
N GLU A 507 -30.92 8.36 -6.41
CA GLU A 507 -30.57 9.37 -7.44
C GLU A 507 -30.94 8.87 -8.85
N SER A 508 -30.55 7.63 -9.20
CA SER A 508 -30.85 7.05 -10.51
C SER A 508 -32.35 6.94 -10.77
N PHE A 509 -33.13 6.46 -9.79
CA PHE A 509 -34.57 6.33 -9.92
C PHE A 509 -35.26 7.69 -10.04
N GLU A 510 -34.87 8.69 -9.26
CA GLU A 510 -35.38 10.06 -9.39
C GLU A 510 -35.15 10.63 -10.79
N ILE A 511 -33.96 10.40 -11.35
CA ILE A 511 -33.62 10.81 -12.73
C ILE A 511 -34.52 10.08 -13.74
N PHE A 512 -34.69 8.76 -13.63
CA PHE A 512 -35.47 7.98 -14.58
C PHE A 512 -36.98 8.25 -14.50
N GLU A 513 -37.50 8.60 -13.32
CA GLU A 513 -38.90 8.98 -13.12
C GLU A 513 -39.20 10.39 -13.65
N ALA A 514 -38.22 11.29 -13.61
CA ALA A 514 -38.35 12.66 -14.14
C ALA A 514 -38.38 12.70 -15.69
N ASP A 515 -37.76 11.73 -16.35
CA ASP A 515 -37.65 11.66 -17.82
C ASP A 515 -38.85 10.88 -18.43
N ALA A 516 -40.03 11.50 -18.38
CA ALA A 516 -41.32 10.85 -18.69
C ALA A 516 -41.60 10.53 -20.17
N ASP A 517 -40.70 10.88 -21.10
CA ASP A 517 -40.92 10.82 -22.57
C ASP A 517 -39.97 9.86 -23.32
N GLY A 518 -39.66 8.70 -22.72
CA GLY A 518 -39.26 7.50 -23.47
C GLY A 518 -37.82 7.02 -23.26
N ILE A 519 -37.72 5.71 -22.98
CA ILE A 519 -36.53 4.84 -23.00
C ILE A 519 -35.22 5.60 -22.74
N VAL A 520 -34.87 5.76 -21.46
CA VAL A 520 -33.52 6.13 -21.06
C VAL A 520 -32.54 5.16 -21.73
N PRO A 521 -31.50 5.61 -22.47
CA PRO A 521 -30.57 4.70 -23.12
C PRO A 521 -29.82 3.86 -22.08
N LEU A 522 -29.66 2.55 -22.35
CA LEU A 522 -28.76 1.68 -21.60
C LEU A 522 -27.36 2.31 -21.57
N PRO A 523 -26.70 2.43 -20.41
CA PRO A 523 -25.25 2.50 -20.41
C PRO A 523 -24.75 1.24 -21.15
N GLU A 524 -23.99 1.41 -22.25
CA GLU A 524 -23.59 0.33 -23.19
C GLU A 524 -22.78 -0.83 -22.56
N VAL A 525 -22.52 -0.80 -21.25
CA VAL A 525 -21.38 -1.50 -20.64
C VAL A 525 -21.77 -2.78 -19.87
N MET A 526 -23.05 -3.15 -19.70
CA MET A 526 -23.42 -4.29 -18.84
C MET A 526 -24.23 -5.42 -19.51
N PRO A 527 -23.80 -6.70 -19.40
CA PRO A 527 -24.59 -7.88 -19.77
C PRO A 527 -25.93 -7.99 -19.02
N SER A 528 -26.87 -8.81 -19.52
CA SER A 528 -28.17 -9.03 -18.87
C SER A 528 -28.04 -9.65 -17.47
N LEU A 529 -28.67 -9.01 -16.47
CA LEU A 529 -28.77 -9.48 -15.07
C LEU A 529 -29.79 -10.62 -14.86
N GLN A 530 -30.47 -11.06 -15.91
CA GLN A 530 -31.46 -12.16 -15.86
C GLN A 530 -30.85 -13.51 -16.28
N ASN A 531 -29.60 -13.52 -16.76
CA ASN A 531 -28.92 -14.72 -17.24
C ASN A 531 -27.80 -15.14 -16.26
N VAL A 532 -27.85 -16.39 -15.79
CA VAL A 532 -26.85 -16.95 -14.86
C VAL A 532 -25.43 -16.93 -15.43
N GLY A 533 -25.26 -17.17 -16.74
CA GLY A 533 -23.95 -17.12 -17.41
C GLY A 533 -23.33 -15.73 -17.37
N ASN A 534 -24.13 -14.68 -17.61
CA ASN A 534 -23.68 -13.29 -17.54
C ASN A 534 -23.32 -12.89 -16.10
N LEU A 535 -24.14 -13.27 -15.11
CA LEU A 535 -23.85 -13.00 -13.70
C LEU A 535 -22.55 -13.68 -13.26
N LYS A 536 -22.31 -14.93 -13.70
CA LYS A 536 -21.06 -15.63 -13.45
C LYS A 536 -19.87 -14.95 -14.12
N SER A 537 -20.01 -14.48 -15.36
CA SER A 537 -18.95 -13.72 -16.04
C SER A 537 -18.59 -12.48 -15.24
N ILE A 538 -19.57 -11.66 -14.84
CA ILE A 538 -19.33 -10.46 -14.04
C ILE A 538 -18.68 -10.81 -12.70
N ILE A 539 -19.10 -11.90 -12.04
CA ILE A 539 -18.46 -12.36 -10.80
C ILE A 539 -17.01 -12.76 -11.06
N THR A 540 -16.75 -13.52 -12.12
CA THR A 540 -15.39 -13.89 -12.52
C THR A 540 -14.58 -12.65 -12.82
N ASP A 541 -15.10 -11.65 -13.54
CA ASP A 541 -14.42 -10.39 -13.80
C ASP A 541 -14.15 -9.61 -12.49
N LEU A 542 -15.07 -9.63 -11.52
CA LEU A 542 -14.94 -9.02 -10.19
C LEU A 542 -13.98 -9.77 -9.25
N GLU A 543 -13.87 -11.10 -9.41
CA GLU A 543 -12.93 -11.98 -8.70
C GLU A 543 -11.52 -11.88 -9.32
N ASP A 544 -11.48 -11.81 -10.65
CA ASP A 544 -10.33 -11.60 -11.52
C ASP A 544 -9.94 -10.12 -11.62
N THR A 545 -10.65 -9.19 -10.95
CA THR A 545 -10.15 -7.83 -10.67
C THR A 545 -9.00 -7.86 -9.65
N PHE A 546 -8.09 -8.82 -9.81
CA PHE A 546 -6.66 -8.60 -9.88
C PHE A 546 -6.28 -8.25 -11.34
N PHE A 547 -6.34 -6.94 -11.69
CA PHE A 547 -5.89 -6.29 -12.95
C PHE A 547 -6.86 -6.18 -14.16
N ASP A 548 -6.76 -5.00 -14.81
CA ASP A 548 -7.10 -4.63 -16.21
C ASP A 548 -8.53 -4.82 -16.74
N SER A 549 -9.33 -3.73 -16.86
CA SER A 549 -10.22 -3.51 -18.03
C SER A 549 -11.02 -2.21 -18.04
N LEU A 550 -11.52 -1.68 -16.91
CA LEU A 550 -12.57 -0.65 -16.97
C LEU A 550 -12.14 0.80 -17.26
N GLU A 551 -10.85 1.12 -17.35
CA GLU A 551 -10.39 2.44 -17.85
C GLU A 551 -10.00 2.42 -19.34
N HIS A 552 -9.75 1.23 -19.92
CA HIS A 552 -9.26 1.16 -21.30
C HIS A 552 -10.39 1.30 -22.34
N GLU A 553 -11.59 0.81 -22.04
CA GLU A 553 -12.78 1.00 -22.90
C GLU A 553 -13.30 2.44 -22.82
N LEU A 554 -13.42 3.00 -21.61
CA LEU A 554 -13.98 4.34 -21.40
C LEU A 554 -13.12 5.51 -21.93
N SER A 555 -11.78 5.34 -22.01
CA SER A 555 -10.90 6.36 -22.60
C SER A 555 -11.00 6.40 -24.13
N GLN A 556 -11.18 5.24 -24.77
CA GLN A 556 -11.38 5.16 -26.22
C GLN A 556 -12.76 5.68 -26.63
N ASP A 557 -13.79 5.43 -25.82
CA ASP A 557 -15.14 5.93 -26.07
C ASP A 557 -15.24 7.45 -25.88
N LEU A 558 -14.54 8.02 -24.89
CA LEU A 558 -14.48 9.47 -24.70
C LEU A 558 -13.69 10.20 -25.80
N ALA A 559 -12.63 9.58 -26.33
CA ALA A 559 -11.89 10.13 -27.48
C ALA A 559 -12.74 10.13 -28.76
N PHE A 560 -13.55 9.08 -28.96
CA PHE A 560 -14.48 8.96 -30.08
C PHE A 560 -15.64 9.97 -30.00
N ILE A 561 -16.16 10.22 -28.79
CA ILE A 561 -17.19 11.24 -28.54
C ILE A 561 -16.64 12.66 -28.73
N HIS A 562 -15.38 12.92 -28.36
CA HIS A 562 -14.77 14.24 -28.54
C HIS A 562 -14.44 14.57 -30.00
N GLU A 563 -14.16 13.58 -30.85
CA GLU A 563 -13.98 13.75 -32.31
C GLU A 563 -15.30 13.98 -33.05
N GLN A 564 -16.43 13.41 -32.60
CA GLN A 564 -17.74 13.63 -33.25
C GLN A 564 -18.39 14.97 -32.88
N ILE A 565 -18.10 15.50 -31.69
CA ILE A 565 -18.60 16.83 -31.26
C ILE A 565 -17.87 17.98 -31.97
N HIS A 566 -16.69 17.76 -32.54
CA HIS A 566 -15.93 18.78 -33.29
C HIS A 566 -15.98 18.65 -34.82
N GLN A 567 -16.75 17.70 -35.36
CA GLN A 567 -17.01 17.58 -36.81
C GLN A 567 -18.43 18.06 -37.22
N SER A 568 -19.18 18.66 -36.30
CA SER A 568 -20.53 19.17 -36.53
C SER A 568 -20.70 20.68 -36.25
N ASP A 569 -19.61 21.44 -36.40
CA ASP A 569 -19.63 22.90 -36.62
C ASP A 569 -19.08 23.27 -38.01
#